data_AF-A0A5N5FD70-F1
#
_entry.id   AF-A0A5N5FD70-F1
#
_cell.length_a   1.000
_cell.length_b   1.000
_cell.length_c   1.000
_cell.angle_alpha   90.00
_cell.angle_beta   90.00
_cell.angle_gamma   90.00
#
_symmetry.space_group_name_H-M   'P 1'
#
loop_
_entity.id
_entity.type
_entity.pdbx_description
1 polymer ?
#
loop_
_entity_poly.entity_id
_entity_poly.type
_entity_poly.pdbx_seq_one_letter_code
_entity_poly.pdbx_strand_id
1 'polypeptide(L)'
;MSRAIDDNYLKLYVISKPKVTVTDRAAEDECLIFASDSFWNVVSNETACDVICMCLLAQKAATSQLASSCCETAARSDKACSDASILLTKLALARHSSDNISIIIVDLRRPRRLWSSCTPVQWFKFIPN
;
A
#
# COMPACT_ATOMS: atom_id res chain seq x y z
N MET A 1 3.30 17.49 13.19
CA MET A 1 2.17 17.32 12.24
C MET A 1 1.26 18.54 12.40
N SER A 2 0.81 19.20 11.32
CA SER A 2 -0.11 20.35 11.40
C SER A 2 -1.59 19.96 11.27
N ARG A 3 -1.85 18.67 11.07
CA ARG A 3 -3.17 18.08 10.92
C ARG A 3 -3.22 16.79 11.73
N ALA A 4 -4.32 16.58 12.44
CA ALA A 4 -4.57 15.38 13.22
C ALA A 4 -6.07 15.23 13.49
N ILE A 5 -6.47 14.02 13.87
CA ILE A 5 -7.85 13.71 14.25
C ILE A 5 -7.94 13.80 15.78
N ASP A 6 -8.98 14.46 16.29
CA ASP A 6 -9.33 14.52 17.71
C ASP A 6 -8.36 15.25 18.65
N ASP A 7 -7.52 16.14 18.12
CA ASP A 7 -6.69 17.07 18.92
C ASP A 7 -7.48 18.31 19.39
N ASN A 8 -8.59 18.08 20.13
CA ASN A 8 -9.53 19.14 20.51
C ASN A 8 -8.88 20.26 21.36
N TYR A 9 -7.87 19.92 22.15
CA TYR A 9 -7.11 20.91 22.94
C TYR A 9 -6.23 21.84 22.09
N LEU A 10 -5.90 21.44 20.86
CA LEU A 10 -5.06 22.19 19.91
C LEU A 10 -5.83 22.68 18.68
N LYS A 11 -7.17 22.73 18.75
CA LYS A 11 -8.06 23.02 17.61
C LYS A 11 -7.79 24.35 16.88
N LEU A 12 -7.13 25.31 17.53
CA LEU A 12 -6.73 26.59 16.92
C LEU A 12 -5.50 26.45 15.98
N TYR A 13 -4.70 25.41 16.16
CA TYR A 13 -3.44 25.20 15.43
C TYR A 13 -3.43 23.91 14.60
N VAL A 14 -4.21 22.92 15.00
CA VAL A 14 -4.28 21.60 14.38
C VAL A 14 -5.65 21.44 13.71
N ILE A 15 -5.64 21.20 12.40
CA ILE A 15 -6.86 21.03 11.59
C ILE A 15 -7.12 19.54 11.32
N SER A 16 -8.38 19.11 11.40
CA SER A 16 -8.79 17.72 11.14
C SER A 16 -9.16 17.44 9.68
N LYS A 17 -9.10 18.45 8.81
CA LYS A 17 -9.48 18.32 7.39
C LYS A 17 -8.36 17.59 6.61
N PRO A 18 -8.63 16.43 5.98
CA PRO A 18 -7.63 15.73 5.18
C PRO A 18 -7.39 16.45 3.85
N LYS A 19 -6.24 16.13 3.22
CA LYS A 19 -6.00 16.42 1.81
C LYS A 19 -6.36 15.16 1.02
N VAL A 20 -7.26 15.30 0.05
CA VAL A 20 -7.70 14.19 -0.80
C VAL A 20 -7.02 14.31 -2.16
N THR A 21 -6.49 13.19 -2.65
CA THR A 21 -5.90 13.06 -3.99
C THR A 21 -6.58 11.92 -4.72
N VAL A 22 -6.95 12.16 -5.97
CA VAL A 22 -7.51 11.14 -6.87
C VAL A 22 -6.51 10.99 -8.01
N THR A 23 -6.04 9.77 -8.23
CA THR A 23 -5.07 9.44 -9.26
C THR A 23 -5.62 8.29 -10.09
N ASP A 24 -5.60 8.44 -11.41
CA ASP A 24 -6.00 7.38 -12.32
C ASP A 24 -4.93 6.29 -12.34
N ARG A 25 -5.38 5.03 -12.39
CA ARG A 25 -4.47 3.89 -12.39
C ARG A 25 -3.89 3.68 -13.77
N ALA A 26 -2.58 3.61 -13.86
CA ALA A 26 -1.86 3.29 -15.07
C ALA A 26 -1.59 1.78 -15.18
N ALA A 27 -1.17 1.30 -16.36
CA ALA A 27 -0.88 -0.12 -16.57
C ALA A 27 0.47 -0.53 -15.95
N GLU A 28 1.35 0.45 -15.79
CA GLU A 28 2.67 0.38 -15.18
C GLU A 28 2.64 0.39 -13.64
N ASP A 29 1.49 0.69 -13.02
CA ASP A 29 1.36 0.70 -11.57
C ASP A 29 1.42 -0.73 -11.00
N GLU A 30 2.53 -1.06 -10.34
CA GLU A 30 2.73 -2.40 -9.78
C GLU A 30 2.19 -2.55 -8.36
N CYS A 31 2.44 -1.57 -7.49
CA CYS A 31 2.05 -1.63 -6.09
C CYS A 31 1.83 -0.25 -5.47
N LEU A 32 1.11 -0.22 -4.35
CA LEU A 32 0.92 0.97 -3.52
C LEU A 32 1.33 0.65 -2.08
N ILE A 33 2.12 1.54 -1.47
CA ILE A 33 2.65 1.40 -0.12
C ILE A 33 2.03 2.47 0.77
N PHE A 34 1.45 2.05 1.89
CA PHE A 34 1.12 2.92 3.01
C PHE A 34 1.97 2.53 4.20
N ALA A 35 2.64 3.48 4.84
CA ALA A 35 3.40 3.21 6.04
C ALA A 35 3.40 4.41 6.99
N SER A 36 3.67 4.16 8.27
CA SER A 36 3.87 5.19 9.29
C SER A 36 5.13 6.02 9.05
N ASP A 37 5.15 7.26 9.56
CA ASP A 37 6.29 8.19 9.40
C ASP A 37 7.63 7.60 9.86
N SER A 38 7.60 6.80 10.92
CA SER A 38 8.76 6.08 11.47
C SER A 38 9.48 5.21 10.45
N PHE A 39 8.74 4.62 9.50
CA PHE A 39 9.32 3.83 8.41
C PHE A 39 10.02 4.71 7.37
N TRP A 40 9.36 5.78 6.90
CA TRP A 40 9.89 6.68 5.87
C TRP A 40 11.06 7.55 6.37
N ASN A 41 11.17 7.75 7.68
CA ASN A 41 12.32 8.42 8.28
C ASN A 41 13.63 7.64 8.08
N VAL A 42 13.56 6.30 7.97
CA VAL A 42 14.74 5.44 7.85
C VAL A 42 14.86 4.78 6.47
N VAL A 43 13.77 4.64 5.70
CA VAL A 43 13.75 4.02 4.37
C VAL A 43 13.30 5.03 3.32
N SER A 44 14.03 5.14 2.22
CA SER A 44 13.64 6.01 1.11
C SER A 44 12.55 5.36 0.25
N ASN A 45 11.79 6.19 -0.48
CA ASN A 45 10.75 5.73 -1.41
C ASN A 45 11.30 4.74 -2.44
N GLU A 46 12.48 5.04 -3.00
CA GLU A 46 13.15 4.22 -4.01
C GLU A 46 13.54 2.86 -3.43
N THR A 47 14.15 2.86 -2.23
CA THR A 47 14.54 1.62 -1.54
C THR A 47 13.33 0.74 -1.26
N ALA A 48 12.22 1.35 -0.84
CA ALA A 48 10.98 0.62 -0.56
C ALA A 48 10.40 -0.01 -1.83
N CYS A 49 10.36 0.75 -2.93
CA CYS A 49 9.95 0.25 -4.24
C CYS A 49 10.84 -0.90 -4.71
N ASP A 50 12.16 -0.76 -4.63
CA ASP A 50 13.11 -1.80 -5.06
C ASP A 50 12.90 -3.12 -4.33
N VAL A 51 12.73 -3.09 -3.01
CA VAL A 51 12.49 -4.28 -2.19
C VAL A 51 11.19 -4.97 -2.59
N ILE A 52 10.12 -4.20 -2.81
CA ILE A 52 8.84 -4.77 -3.23
C ILE A 52 8.93 -5.32 -4.64
N CYS A 53 9.52 -4.59 -5.57
CA CYS A 53 9.76 -5.05 -6.94
C CYS A 53 10.53 -6.38 -6.93
N MET A 54 11.58 -6.50 -6.13
CA MET A 54 12.34 -7.76 -5.98
C MET A 54 11.46 -8.91 -5.49
N CYS A 55 10.65 -8.71 -4.45
CA CYS A 55 9.74 -9.74 -3.94
C CYS A 55 8.64 -10.12 -4.96
N LEU A 56 8.10 -9.14 -5.67
CA LEU A 56 7.06 -9.32 -6.67
C LEU A 56 7.58 -9.97 -7.97
N LEU A 57 8.84 -9.70 -8.35
CA LEU A 57 9.53 -10.29 -9.49
C LEU A 57 10.02 -11.71 -9.18
N ALA A 58 10.55 -11.96 -7.99
CA ALA A 58 10.96 -13.30 -7.55
C ALA A 58 9.80 -14.30 -7.63
N GLN A 59 8.58 -13.85 -7.33
CA GLN A 59 7.38 -14.67 -7.55
C GLN A 59 7.04 -14.89 -9.02
N LYS A 60 7.16 -13.86 -9.88
CA LYS A 60 6.95 -13.99 -11.34
C LYS A 60 7.92 -15.01 -11.96
N ALA A 61 9.18 -14.99 -11.54
CA ALA A 61 10.19 -15.94 -11.99
C ALA A 61 9.85 -17.39 -11.55
N ALA A 62 9.37 -17.58 -10.32
CA ALA A 62 8.92 -18.88 -9.83
C ALA A 62 7.65 -19.40 -10.54
N THR A 63 6.82 -18.52 -11.12
CA THR A 63 5.58 -18.88 -11.82
C THR A 63 5.79 -19.23 -13.31
N SER A 64 6.90 -18.83 -13.94
CA SER A 64 7.20 -19.17 -15.34
C SER A 64 7.32 -20.68 -15.62
N GLN A 65 7.41 -21.54 -14.60
CA GLN A 65 7.54 -22.98 -14.76
C GLN A 65 6.24 -23.77 -14.58
N LEU A 66 5.18 -23.19 -13.99
CA LEU A 66 3.89 -23.87 -13.81
C LEU A 66 2.76 -22.94 -14.24
N ALA A 67 2.20 -23.20 -15.42
CA ALA A 67 0.96 -22.58 -15.88
C ALA A 67 -0.17 -22.94 -14.92
N SER A 68 -0.69 -22.00 -14.13
CA SER A 68 -1.89 -22.27 -13.34
C SER A 68 -2.82 -21.08 -13.13
N SER A 69 -4.10 -21.46 -13.24
CA SER A 69 -5.36 -20.85 -12.81
C SER A 69 -5.31 -19.57 -11.97
N CYS A 70 -6.23 -18.66 -12.31
CA CYS A 70 -6.48 -17.35 -11.72
C CYS A 70 -6.64 -17.34 -10.17
N CYS A 71 -7.02 -18.45 -9.55
CA CYS A 71 -7.20 -18.55 -8.10
C CYS A 71 -5.88 -18.68 -7.33
N GLU A 72 -4.86 -19.30 -7.93
CA GLU A 72 -3.54 -19.44 -7.30
C GLU A 72 -2.72 -18.15 -7.39
N THR A 73 -3.00 -17.31 -8.39
CA THR A 73 -2.31 -16.03 -8.58
C THR A 73 -2.60 -15.04 -7.46
N ALA A 74 -3.83 -15.03 -6.93
CA ALA A 74 -4.23 -14.17 -5.82
C ALA A 74 -3.54 -14.57 -4.51
N ALA A 75 -3.64 -15.85 -4.13
CA ALA A 75 -3.01 -16.37 -2.90
C ALA A 75 -1.48 -16.25 -2.91
N ARG A 76 -0.83 -16.39 -4.09
CA ARG A 76 0.62 -16.18 -4.22
C ARG A 76 0.99 -14.71 -4.11
N SER A 77 0.26 -13.81 -4.79
CA SER A 77 0.44 -12.36 -4.69
C SER A 77 0.36 -11.87 -3.24
N ASP A 78 -0.59 -12.37 -2.45
CA ASP A 78 -0.71 -12.06 -1.02
C ASP A 78 0.56 -12.47 -0.24
N LYS A 79 1.16 -13.60 -0.58
CA LYS A 79 2.41 -14.06 0.03
C LYS A 79 3.60 -13.15 -0.31
N ALA A 80 3.70 -12.63 -1.53
CA ALA A 80 4.79 -11.71 -1.92
C ALA A 80 4.68 -10.40 -1.17
N CYS A 81 3.46 -9.87 -1.05
CA CYS A 81 3.20 -8.67 -0.27
C CYS A 81 3.52 -8.89 1.21
N SER A 82 3.20 -10.07 1.76
CA SER A 82 3.57 -10.42 3.14
C SER A 82 5.08 -10.56 3.33
N ASP A 83 5.79 -11.21 2.39
CA ASP A 83 7.24 -11.37 2.48
C ASP A 83 7.95 -10.01 2.35
N ALA A 84 7.46 -9.15 1.44
CA ALA A 84 7.96 -7.79 1.26
C ALA A 84 7.72 -6.94 2.51
N SER A 85 6.53 -7.00 3.13
CA SER A 85 6.24 -6.22 4.34
C SER A 85 7.14 -6.63 5.51
N ILE A 86 7.40 -7.94 5.66
CA ILE A 86 8.34 -8.46 6.66
C ILE A 86 9.75 -7.94 6.39
N LEU A 87 10.21 -8.00 5.13
CA LEU A 87 11.54 -7.57 4.75
C LEU A 87 11.74 -6.06 4.97
N LEU A 88 10.76 -5.25 4.58
CA LEU A 88 10.77 -3.80 4.83
C LEU A 88 10.76 -3.47 6.32
N THR A 89 9.97 -4.19 7.11
CA THR A 89 9.95 -4.01 8.57
C THR A 89 11.31 -4.36 9.18
N LYS A 90 11.92 -5.47 8.76
CA LYS A 90 13.28 -5.86 9.18
C LYS A 90 14.33 -4.82 8.78
N LEU A 91 14.23 -4.28 7.58
CA LEU A 91 15.13 -3.24 7.08
C LEU A 91 15.01 -1.96 7.92
N ALA A 92 13.79 -1.54 8.26
CA ALA A 92 13.57 -0.38 9.11
C ALA A 92 14.08 -0.59 10.55
N LEU A 93 13.92 -1.79 11.11
CA LEU A 93 14.48 -2.15 12.41
C LEU A 93 16.01 -2.20 12.39
N ALA A 94 16.61 -2.75 11.33
CA ALA A 94 18.06 -2.77 11.14
C ALA A 94 18.65 -1.35 10.99
N ARG A 95 17.85 -0.39 10.52
CA ARG A 95 18.20 1.04 10.47
C ARG A 95 17.86 1.80 11.76
N HIS A 96 17.58 1.07 12.85
CA HIS A 96 17.34 1.63 14.19
C HIS A 96 16.09 2.52 14.31
N SER A 97 15.00 2.18 13.61
CA SER A 97 13.69 2.79 13.92
C SER A 97 13.29 2.45 15.37
N SER A 98 13.05 3.47 16.18
CA SER A 98 12.73 3.37 17.61
C SER A 98 11.24 3.45 17.93
N ASP A 99 10.39 3.60 16.91
CA ASP A 99 8.95 3.81 17.06
C ASP A 99 8.15 2.70 16.35
N ASN A 100 6.85 2.67 16.60
CA ASN A 100 5.90 1.75 15.99
C ASN A 100 5.97 1.85 14.46
N ILE A 101 6.17 0.71 13.80
CA ILE A 101 6.17 0.61 12.35
C ILE A 101 4.91 -0.12 11.91
N SER A 102 4.12 0.51 11.05
CA SER A 102 3.02 -0.14 10.34
C SER A 102 3.23 0.04 8.84
N ILE A 103 3.09 -1.04 8.07
CA ILE A 103 3.29 -1.06 6.61
C ILE A 103 2.14 -1.88 5.99
N ILE A 104 1.51 -1.32 4.96
CA ILE A 104 0.47 -1.95 4.15
C ILE A 104 0.94 -1.87 2.70
N ILE A 105 0.98 -3.02 2.03
CA ILE A 105 1.33 -3.13 0.60
C ILE A 105 0.11 -3.64 -0.14
N VAL A 106 -0.26 -2.96 -1.23
CA VAL A 106 -1.37 -3.33 -2.09
C VAL A 106 -0.82 -3.69 -3.47
N ASP A 107 -1.06 -4.93 -3.92
CA ASP A 107 -0.71 -5.37 -5.29
C ASP A 107 -1.74 -4.84 -6.30
N LEU A 108 -1.30 -3.97 -7.19
CA LEU A 108 -2.16 -3.35 -8.21
C LEU A 108 -2.22 -4.14 -9.52
N ARG A 109 -1.41 -5.20 -9.65
CA ARG A 109 -1.33 -6.04 -10.86
C ARG A 109 -2.57 -6.91 -11.08
N ARG A 110 -3.48 -6.98 -10.09
CA ARG A 110 -4.72 -7.77 -10.20
C ARG A 110 -5.69 -7.17 -11.22
N PRO A 111 -6.17 -7.96 -12.21
CA PRO A 111 -7.28 -7.55 -13.07
C PRO A 111 -8.60 -7.56 -12.30
N ARG A 112 -9.49 -6.61 -12.61
CA ARG A 112 -10.83 -6.34 -12.05
C ARG A 112 -11.84 -7.52 -11.96
N ARG A 113 -11.46 -8.76 -12.24
CA ARG A 113 -12.39 -9.88 -12.44
C ARG A 113 -13.22 -10.25 -11.19
N LEU A 114 -12.77 -9.93 -9.98
CA LEU A 114 -13.51 -10.20 -8.73
C LEU A 114 -14.40 -9.04 -8.26
N TRP A 115 -14.31 -7.85 -8.85
CA TRP A 115 -15.21 -6.73 -8.49
C TRP A 115 -16.55 -6.76 -9.24
N SER A 116 -16.74 -7.73 -10.15
CA SER A 116 -17.93 -7.84 -11.00
C SER A 116 -19.25 -8.07 -10.23
N SER A 117 -19.20 -8.43 -8.95
CA SER A 117 -20.38 -8.58 -8.08
C SER A 117 -20.58 -7.44 -7.08
N CYS A 118 -19.66 -6.49 -6.97
CA CYS A 118 -19.90 -5.25 -6.24
C CYS A 118 -20.26 -4.17 -7.25
N THR A 119 -21.55 -3.84 -7.31
CA THR A 119 -22.01 -2.61 -7.93
C THR A 119 -21.12 -1.44 -7.48
N PRO A 120 -20.83 -0.46 -8.36
CA PRO A 120 -20.06 0.69 -7.96
C PRO A 120 -20.84 1.39 -6.85
N VAL A 121 -20.34 1.28 -5.62
CA VAL A 121 -20.77 2.12 -4.52
C VAL A 121 -20.57 3.56 -4.99
N GLN A 122 -21.69 4.21 -5.28
CA GLN A 122 -21.79 5.63 -5.58
C GLN A 122 -21.28 6.42 -4.35
N TRP A 123 -19.96 6.57 -4.20
CA TRP A 123 -19.36 7.45 -3.19
C TRP A 123 -19.08 8.86 -3.71
N PHE A 124 -19.81 9.30 -4.74
CA PHE A 124 -19.95 10.72 -5.05
C PHE A 124 -21.38 11.00 -5.50
N LYS A 125 -22.28 11.20 -4.52
CA LYS A 125 -23.45 12.04 -4.74
C LYS A 125 -23.23 13.33 -3.94
N PHE A 126 -22.76 14.33 -4.68
CA PHE A 126 -22.87 15.75 -4.37
C PHE A 126 -24.24 15.99 -3.72
N ILE A 127 -24.27 16.42 -2.46
CA ILE A 127 -25.47 17.00 -1.85
C ILE A 127 -25.34 18.52 -2.06
N PRO A 128 -26.12 19.15 -2.95
CA PRO A 128 -26.26 20.59 -2.95
C PRO A 128 -27.27 21.00 -1.88
N ASN A 129 -26.86 21.93 -1.02
CA ASN A 129 -27.65 23.11 -0.64
C ASN A 129 -26.71 24.13 -0.01
#